data_AF-A0A7C2SBU4-F1
#
_entry.id   AF-A0A7C2SBU4-F1
#
_cell.length_a   1.000
_cell.length_b   1.000
_cell.length_c   1.000
_cell.angle_alpha   90.00
_cell.angle_beta   90.00
_cell.angle_gamma   90.00
#
_symmetry.space_group_name_H-M   'P 1'
#
loop_
_entity.id
_entity.type
_entity.pdbx_description
1 polymer ?
#
loop_
_entity_poly.entity_id
_entity_poly.type
_entity_poly.pdbx_seq_one_letter_code
_entity_poly.pdbx_strand_id
1 'polypeptide(L)'
;MASPLRRFAAALALGAVLVAPVSARAGTNIDNVGDKGSPPSVDLFIMRPIGLAMLGVSCMLFVPAAALTAAVRPSELDVPFEHMVMKPVRFVFIDPLGSH
;
A
#
# COMPACT_ATOMS: atom_id res chain seq x y z
N MET A 1 12.72 -13.23 -30.03
CA MET A 1 12.29 -13.68 -28.69
C MET A 1 12.37 -12.49 -27.73
N ALA A 2 11.27 -12.08 -27.09
CA ALA A 2 11.31 -11.01 -26.10
C ALA A 2 12.15 -11.45 -24.89
N SER A 3 13.08 -10.61 -24.44
CA SER A 3 13.93 -10.90 -23.29
C SER A 3 13.07 -11.14 -22.03
N PRO A 4 13.52 -12.01 -21.10
CA PRO A 4 12.78 -12.30 -19.86
C PRO A 4 12.52 -11.02 -19.06
N LEU A 5 13.44 -10.05 -19.11
CA LEU A 5 13.29 -8.72 -18.52
C LEU A 5 12.11 -7.94 -19.10
N ARG A 6 11.86 -8.04 -20.42
CA ARG A 6 10.75 -7.35 -21.09
C ARG A 6 9.40 -8.00 -20.77
N ARG A 7 9.39 -9.32 -20.56
CA ARG A 7 8.20 -10.06 -20.12
C ARG A 7 7.85 -9.74 -18.67
N PHE A 8 8.86 -9.61 -17.81
CA PHE A 8 8.68 -9.22 -16.42
C PHE A 8 8.16 -7.77 -16.31
N ALA A 9 8.76 -6.84 -17.06
CA ALA A 9 8.30 -5.45 -17.12
C ALA A 9 6.86 -5.34 -17.66
N ALA A 10 6.50 -6.13 -18.68
CA ALA A 10 5.14 -6.15 -19.21
C ALA A 10 4.12 -6.75 -18.21
N ALA A 11 4.50 -7.82 -17.50
CA ALA A 11 3.65 -8.42 -16.47
C ALA A 11 3.46 -7.47 -15.26
N LEU A 12 4.52 -6.74 -14.90
CA LEU A 12 4.48 -5.72 -13.86
C LEU A 12 3.60 -4.54 -14.26
N ALA A 13 3.73 -4.04 -15.50
CA ALA A 13 2.90 -2.96 -16.01
C ALA A 13 1.42 -3.36 -16.08
N LEU A 14 1.12 -4.60 -16.51
CA LEU A 14 -0.23 -5.15 -16.47
C LEU A 14 -0.75 -5.31 -15.04
N GLY A 15 0.09 -5.77 -14.11
CA GLY A 15 -0.24 -5.84 -12.68
C GLY A 15 -0.54 -4.46 -12.08
N ALA A 16 0.28 -3.46 -12.39
CA ALA A 16 0.09 -2.08 -11.91
C ALA A 16 -1.21 -1.46 -12.44
N VAL A 17 -1.57 -1.71 -13.71
CA VAL A 17 -2.84 -1.24 -14.30
C VAL A 17 -4.05 -1.93 -13.67
N LEU A 18 -3.95 -3.21 -13.32
CA LEU A 18 -5.01 -3.95 -12.63
C LEU A 18 -5.15 -3.56 -11.14
N VAL A 19 -4.06 -3.13 -10.50
CA VAL A 19 -4.04 -2.69 -9.09
C VAL A 19 -4.40 -1.20 -8.94
N ALA A 20 -4.21 -0.38 -9.97
CA ALA A 20 -4.55 1.04 -9.98
C ALA A 20 -5.98 1.37 -9.45
N PRO A 21 -7.06 0.64 -9.83
CA PRO A 21 -8.40 0.92 -9.31
C PRO A 21 -8.59 0.54 -7.82
N VAL A 22 -7.73 -0.30 -7.24
CA VAL A 22 -7.79 -0.66 -5.81
C VAL A 22 -7.31 0.51 -4.95
N SER A 23 -6.27 1.21 -5.38
CA SER A 23 -5.75 2.43 -4.72
C SER A 23 -6.73 3.61 -4.78
N ALA A 24 -7.58 3.72 -5.81
CA ALA A 24 -8.58 4.78 -5.91
C ALA A 24 -9.75 4.60 -4.91
N ARG A 25 -10.12 3.35 -4.58
CA ARG A 25 -11.14 3.06 -3.55
C ARG A 25 -10.60 3.02 -2.13
N ALA A 26 -9.29 2.88 -1.95
CA ALA A 26 -8.65 3.03 -0.65
C ALA A 26 -8.68 4.51 -0.19
N GLY A 27 -8.53 5.47 -1.09
CA GLY A 27 -8.49 6.90 -0.76
C GLY A 27 -9.79 7.49 -0.19
N THR A 28 -10.97 6.92 -0.47
CA THR A 28 -12.26 7.48 -0.01
C THR A 28 -12.85 6.77 1.21
N ASN A 29 -12.32 5.60 1.57
CA ASN A 29 -12.81 4.82 2.71
C ASN A 29 -11.91 4.94 3.94
N ILE A 30 -10.63 5.30 3.79
CA ILE A 30 -9.75 5.46 4.97
C ILE A 30 -10.22 6.66 5.83
N ASP A 31 -10.78 7.70 5.23
CA ASP A 31 -11.21 8.91 5.95
C ASP A 31 -12.60 8.79 6.62
N ASN A 32 -13.41 7.77 6.27
CA ASN A 32 -14.77 7.59 6.79
C ASN A 32 -14.93 6.39 7.75
N VAL A 33 -13.86 5.66 8.02
CA VAL A 33 -13.86 4.54 8.99
C VAL A 33 -13.65 5.04 10.44
N GLY A 34 -13.33 6.33 10.63
CA GLY A 34 -12.98 6.90 11.94
C GLY A 34 -14.15 7.29 12.86
N ASP A 35 -15.42 7.21 12.43
CA ASP A 35 -16.54 7.81 13.22
C ASP A 35 -17.35 6.79 14.04
N LYS A 36 -16.96 5.50 13.98
CA LYS A 36 -17.49 4.44 14.85
C LYS A 36 -16.32 3.57 15.30
N GLY A 37 -15.54 4.05 16.27
CA GLY A 37 -14.40 3.31 16.80
C GLY A 37 -14.74 1.84 17.01
N SER A 38 -13.97 0.95 16.37
CA SER A 38 -14.17 -0.49 16.51
C SER A 38 -13.82 -0.90 17.94
N PRO A 39 -14.47 -1.95 18.47
CA PRO A 39 -14.04 -2.55 19.73
C PRO A 39 -12.53 -2.87 19.65
N PRO A 40 -11.72 -2.48 20.65
CA PRO A 40 -10.26 -2.70 20.61
C PRO A 40 -9.85 -4.16 20.37
N SER A 41 -10.72 -5.11 20.72
CA SER A 41 -10.53 -6.53 20.42
C SER A 41 -10.61 -6.84 18.92
N VAL A 42 -11.54 -6.21 18.19
CA VAL A 42 -11.68 -6.39 16.73
C VAL A 42 -10.48 -5.78 16.00
N ASP A 43 -10.03 -4.60 16.44
CA ASP A 43 -8.83 -3.98 15.88
C ASP A 43 -7.60 -4.91 16.08
N LEU A 44 -7.36 -5.37 17.32
CA LEU A 44 -6.20 -6.19 17.63
C LEU A 44 -6.19 -7.56 16.92
N PHE A 45 -7.33 -8.24 16.85
CA PHE A 45 -7.38 -9.62 16.35
C PHE A 45 -7.67 -9.73 14.85
N ILE A 46 -8.24 -8.70 14.23
CA ILE A 46 -8.65 -8.74 12.81
C ILE A 46 -7.90 -7.67 12.02
N MET A 47 -8.01 -6.40 12.43
CA MET A 47 -7.44 -5.29 11.64
C MET A 47 -5.92 -5.28 11.68
N ARG A 48 -5.27 -5.50 12.83
CA ARG A 48 -3.79 -5.48 12.94
C ARG A 48 -3.11 -6.61 12.15
N PRO A 49 -3.56 -7.88 12.21
CA PRO A 49 -2.96 -8.94 11.40
C PRO A 49 -3.15 -8.70 9.90
N ILE A 50 -4.32 -8.21 9.49
CA ILE A 50 -4.58 -7.86 8.08
C ILE A 50 -3.69 -6.68 7.67
N GLY A 51 -3.57 -5.65 8.50
CA GLY A 51 -2.70 -4.50 8.28
C GLY A 51 -1.23 -4.90 8.15
N LEU A 52 -0.77 -5.85 8.97
CA LEU A 52 0.60 -6.37 8.91
C LEU A 52 0.84 -7.19 7.63
N ALA A 53 -0.14 -8.00 7.21
CA ALA A 53 -0.07 -8.69 5.92
C ALA A 53 -0.02 -7.70 4.75
N MET A 54 -0.87 -6.67 4.79
CA MET A 54 -0.90 -5.61 3.77
C MET A 54 0.37 -4.77 3.76
N LEU A 55 0.99 -4.50 4.92
CA LEU A 55 2.31 -3.88 5.01
C LEU A 55 3.36 -4.71 4.27
N GLY A 56 3.36 -6.03 4.46
CA GLY A 56 4.27 -6.93 3.73
C GLY A 56 4.10 -6.84 2.21
N VAL A 57 2.85 -6.88 1.73
CA VAL A 57 2.54 -6.75 0.30
C VAL A 57 2.94 -5.36 -0.22
N SER A 58 2.65 -4.31 0.54
CA SER A 58 2.98 -2.93 0.20
C SER A 58 4.49 -2.71 0.08
N CYS A 59 5.29 -3.26 1.01
CA CYS A 59 6.75 -3.25 0.94
C CYS A 59 7.29 -4.01 -0.28
N MET A 60 6.66 -5.12 -0.67
CA MET A 60 7.05 -5.84 -1.90
C MET A 60 6.73 -5.02 -3.17
N LEU A 61 5.61 -4.30 -3.18
CA LEU A 61 5.20 -3.44 -4.29
C LEU A 61 5.92 -2.08 -4.32
N PHE A 62 6.59 -1.69 -3.23
CA PHE A 62 7.37 -0.45 -3.19
C PHE A 62 8.51 -0.45 -4.21
N VAL A 63 9.25 -1.54 -4.35
CA VAL A 63 10.39 -1.61 -5.29
C VAL A 63 9.99 -1.29 -6.74
N PRO A 64 8.95 -1.93 -7.32
CA PRO A 64 8.50 -1.57 -8.66
C PRO A 64 7.88 -0.17 -8.74
N ALA A 65 7.14 0.27 -7.71
CA ALA A 65 6.57 1.60 -7.67
C ALA A 65 7.66 2.69 -7.65
N ALA A 66 8.67 2.54 -6.80
CA ALA A 66 9.83 3.41 -6.72
C ALA A 66 10.63 3.42 -8.04
N ALA A 67 10.77 2.28 -8.71
CA ALA A 67 11.44 2.22 -10.01
C ALA A 67 10.67 3.00 -11.10
N LEU A 68 9.34 2.89 -11.12
CA LEU A 68 8.49 3.66 -12.04
C LEU A 68 8.53 5.15 -11.71
N THR A 69 8.44 5.53 -10.44
CA THR A 69 8.54 6.92 -10.01
C THR A 69 9.92 7.49 -10.32
N ALA A 70 11.01 6.74 -10.11
CA ALA A 70 12.36 7.16 -10.49
C ALA A 70 12.47 7.43 -12.00
N ALA A 71 11.79 6.64 -12.83
CA ALA A 71 11.84 6.77 -14.28
C ALA A 71 10.99 7.94 -14.81
N VAL A 72 9.86 8.26 -14.18
CA VAL A 72 8.92 9.29 -14.65
C VAL A 72 9.13 10.63 -13.93
N ARG A 73 9.32 10.60 -12.60
CA ARG A 73 9.48 11.75 -11.70
C ARG A 73 10.44 11.44 -10.53
N PRO A 74 11.76 11.47 -10.78
CA PRO A 74 12.76 11.07 -9.77
C PRO A 74 12.79 11.95 -8.51
N SER A 75 12.27 13.17 -8.57
CA SER A 75 12.18 14.07 -7.41
C SER A 75 11.07 13.71 -6.42
N GLU A 76 10.13 12.83 -6.80
CA GLU A 76 8.94 12.47 -6.01
C GLU A 76 9.04 11.04 -5.44
N LEU A 77 10.26 10.54 -5.20
CA LEU A 77 10.48 9.18 -4.66
C LEU A 77 10.05 9.03 -3.20
N ASP A 78 9.88 10.14 -2.50
CA ASP A 78 9.27 10.23 -1.18
C ASP A 78 7.80 9.81 -1.17
N VAL A 79 7.04 10.12 -2.22
CA VAL A 79 5.61 9.80 -2.33
C VAL A 79 5.31 8.29 -2.23
N PRO A 80 5.90 7.40 -3.06
CA PRO A 80 5.65 5.97 -2.93
C PRO A 80 6.16 5.42 -1.59
N PHE A 81 7.24 5.97 -1.03
CA PHE A 81 7.73 5.56 0.27
C PHE A 81 6.75 5.92 1.39
N GLU A 82 6.22 7.14 1.39
CA GLU A 82 5.26 7.59 2.38
C GLU A 82 3.97 6.75 2.33
N HIS A 83 3.43 6.54 1.13
CA HIS A 83 2.16 5.86 0.95
C HIS A 83 2.24 4.33 1.11
N MET A 84 3.32 3.71 0.65
CA MET A 84 3.45 2.25 0.70
C MET A 84 4.13 1.75 1.96
N VAL A 85 4.98 2.55 2.61
CA VAL A 85 5.74 2.10 3.78
C VAL A 85 5.28 2.85 5.03
N MET A 86 5.39 4.18 5.05
CA MET A 86 5.23 4.94 6.29
C MET A 86 3.79 4.91 6.82
N LYS A 87 2.78 5.14 5.96
CA LYS A 87 1.37 5.11 6.37
C LYS A 87 0.93 3.73 6.90
N PRO A 88 1.23 2.60 6.22
CA PRO A 88 0.92 1.28 6.77
C PRO A 88 1.70 0.93 8.04
N VAL A 89 2.98 1.32 8.15
CA VAL A 89 3.76 1.15 9.40
C VAL A 89 3.11 1.90 10.55
N ARG A 90 2.68 3.14 10.32
CA ARG A 90 1.99 3.95 11.31
C ARG A 90 0.67 3.29 11.75
N PHE A 91 -0.12 2.79 10.79
CA PHE A 91 -1.35 2.06 11.08
C PHE A 91 -1.09 0.83 11.97
N VAL A 92 -0.05 0.03 11.68
CA VAL A 92 0.20 -1.21 12.43
C VAL A 92 0.80 -0.94 13.81
N PHE A 93 1.76 -0.01 13.93
CA PHE A 93 2.61 0.10 15.11
C PHE A 93 2.43 1.37 15.95
N ILE A 94 1.86 2.43 15.38
CA ILE A 94 1.82 3.76 16.03
C ILE A 94 0.40 4.13 16.44
N ASP A 95 -0.59 3.87 15.57
CA ASP A 95 -1.96 4.29 15.85
C ASP A 95 -2.55 3.49 17.05
N PRO A 96 -3.26 4.16 17.98
CA PRO A 96 -3.81 3.53 19.16
C PRO A 96 -4.90 2.50 18.80
N LEU A 97 -5.10 1.52 19.67
CA LEU A 97 -6.10 0.48 19.43
C LEU A 97 -7.51 1.06 19.50
N GLY A 98 -8.35 0.72 18.50
CA GLY A 98 -9.74 1.18 18.42
C GLY A 98 -9.93 2.60 17.90
N SER A 99 -8.88 3.22 17.31
CA SER A 99 -9.01 4.49 16.57
C SER A 99 -9.57 4.33 15.15
N HIS A 100 -9.92 3.10 14.76
CA HIS A 100 -10.38 2.70 13.43
C HIS A 100 -11.58 1.74 13.55
#